data_AF-A0A2M6XT78-F1
#
_entry.id   AF-A0A2M6XT78-F1
#
_cell.length_a   1.000
_cell.length_b   1.000
_cell.length_c   1.000
_cell.angle_alpha   90.00
_cell.angle_beta   90.00
_cell.angle_gamma   90.00
#
_symmetry.space_group_name_H-M   'P 1'
#
loop_
_entity.id
_entity.type
_entity.pdbx_description
1 polymer ?
#
loop_
_entity_poly.entity_id
_entity_poly.type
_entity_poly.pdbx_seq_one_letter_code
_entity_poly.pdbx_strand_id
1 'polypeptide(L)' 'MPKITPLSRKILMNKLKNLGFTGPLSATRHEYMIKEQHKIFIPNPHGGKDIGVPIIKTIIKQLGLSRDEFINL' A
#
# COMPACT_ATOMS: atom_id res chain seq x y z
N MET A 1 4.01 -19.24 -7.97
CA MET A 1 3.14 -18.11 -7.57
C MET A 1 3.80 -17.38 -6.42
N PRO A 2 4.24 -16.13 -6.59
CA PRO A 2 4.85 -15.39 -5.50
C PRO A 2 3.81 -15.16 -4.39
N LYS A 3 4.23 -15.41 -3.15
CA LYS A 3 3.37 -15.31 -1.97
C LYS A 3 3.33 -13.85 -1.53
N ILE A 4 2.13 -13.30 -1.35
CA ILE A 4 1.97 -12.02 -0.66
C ILE A 4 2.28 -12.29 0.82
N THR A 5 3.39 -11.76 1.30
CA THR A 5 3.73 -11.76 2.72
C THR A 5 3.18 -10.51 3.39
N PRO A 6 2.90 -10.55 4.70
CA PRO A 6 2.71 -9.34 5.48
C PRO A 6 3.89 -8.40 5.24
N LEU A 7 3.62 -7.11 5.06
CA LEU A 7 4.66 -6.12 4.83
C LEU A 7 4.44 -4.90 5.70
N SER A 8 5.53 -4.34 6.20
CA SER A 8 5.49 -3.15 7.02
C SER A 8 5.01 -1.93 6.22
N ARG A 9 4.32 -0.99 6.89
CA ARG A 9 3.80 0.24 6.26
C ARG A 9 4.84 0.97 5.42
N LYS A 10 6.09 1.00 5.90
CA LYS A 10 7.21 1.68 5.23
C LYS A 10 7.53 1.05 3.87
N ILE A 11 7.45 -0.29 3.77
CA ILE A 11 7.66 -1.01 2.51
C ILE A 11 6.51 -0.71 1.54
N LEU A 12 5.26 -0.67 2.04
CA LEU A 12 4.10 -0.31 1.22
C LEU A 12 4.29 1.08 0.61
N MET A 13 4.64 2.06 1.46
CA MET A 13 4.82 3.44 1.05
C MET A 13 5.98 3.58 0.06
N ASN A 14 7.06 2.82 0.21
CA ASN A 14 8.18 2.84 -0.73
C ASN A 14 7.78 2.29 -2.11
N LYS A 15 7.06 1.16 -2.15
CA LYS A 15 6.51 0.60 -3.41
C LYS A 15 5.54 1.57 -4.08
N LEU A 16 4.65 2.20 -3.31
CA LEU A 16 3.74 3.22 -3.82
C LEU A 16 4.51 4.43 -4.37
N LYS A 17 5.56 4.88 -3.67
CA LYS A 17 6.41 5.98 -4.16
C LYS A 17 7.12 5.62 -5.48
N ASN A 18 7.64 4.39 -5.61
CA ASN A 18 8.22 3.88 -6.87
C ASN A 18 7.19 3.85 -8.01
N LEU A 19 5.92 3.57 -7.70
CA LEU A 19 4.82 3.63 -8.65
C LEU A 19 4.42 5.06 -9.06
N GLY A 20 5.02 6.09 -8.45
CA GLY A 20 4.70 7.49 -8.70
C GLY A 20 3.59 8.05 -7.80
N PHE A 21 3.28 7.41 -6.67
CA PHE A 21 2.40 8.00 -5.66
C PHE A 21 3.13 9.07 -4.85
N THR A 22 2.42 10.17 -4.57
CA THR A 22 2.84 11.29 -3.73
C THR A 22 2.11 11.22 -2.39
N GLY A 23 2.82 11.52 -1.30
CA GLY A 23 2.31 11.44 0.07
C GLY A 23 3.36 10.92 1.04
N PRO A 24 3.01 10.57 2.30
CA PRO A 24 1.66 10.48 2.85
C PRO A 24 1.04 11.85 3.14
N LEU A 25 -0.23 12.00 2.83
CA LEU A 25 -1.07 13.10 3.26
C LEU A 25 -1.86 12.64 4.47
N SER A 26 -1.73 13.34 5.60
CA SER A 26 -2.49 13.04 6.80
C SER A 26 -3.95 13.49 6.62
N ALA A 27 -4.90 12.55 6.67
CA ALA A 27 -6.30 12.88 6.90
C ALA A 27 -6.61 12.84 8.40
N THR A 28 -7.82 13.27 8.77
CA THR A 28 -8.31 13.29 10.16
C THR A 28 -8.24 11.94 10.88
N ARG A 29 -8.22 10.82 10.14
CA ARG A 29 -8.15 9.47 10.71
C ARG A 29 -6.92 8.71 10.21
N HIS A 30 -6.75 8.58 8.90
CA HIS A 30 -5.73 7.73 8.28
C HIS A 30 -4.89 8.52 7.26
N GLU A 31 -3.59 8.22 7.17
CA GLU A 31 -2.74 8.71 6.10
C GLU A 31 -3.17 8.14 4.74
N TYR A 32 -2.97 8.89 3.66
CA TYR A 32 -3.25 8.40 2.31
C TYR A 32 -2.18 8.90 1.33
N MET A 33 -1.99 8.17 0.24
CA MET A 33 -1.12 8.56 -0.87
C MET A 33 -1.97 8.74 -2.13
N ILE A 34 -1.58 9.68 -2.99
CA ILE A 34 -2.29 10.03 -4.21
C ILE A 34 -1.37 9.90 -5.42
N LYS A 35 -1.91 9.40 -6.54
CA LYS A 35 -1.27 9.39 -7.85
C LYS A 35 -2.32 9.79 -8.87
N GLU A 36 -2.23 11.02 -9.37
CA GLU A 36 -3.21 11.59 -10.31
C GLU A 36 -4.66 11.43 -9.78
N GLN A 37 -5.44 10.52 -10.35
CA GLN A 37 -6.82 10.22 -9.95
C GLN A 37 -6.96 9.07 -8.94
N HIS A 38 -5.86 8.37 -8.63
CA HIS A 38 -5.84 7.24 -7.71
C HIS A 38 -5.50 7.70 -6.29
N LYS A 39 -6.33 7.33 -5.32
CA LYS A 39 -6.10 7.60 -3.89
C LYS A 39 -6.09 6.29 -3.12
N ILE A 40 -4.98 6.04 -2.42
CA ILE A 40 -4.78 4.83 -1.61
C ILE A 40 -4.67 5.23 -0.15
N PHE A 41 -5.57 4.70 0.68
CA PHE A 41 -5.50 4.89 2.12
C PHE A 41 -4.49 3.93 2.74
N ILE A 42 -3.61 4.47 3.57
CA ILE A 42 -2.62 3.70 4.32
C ILE A 42 -3.25 3.32 5.67
N PRO A 43 -3.41 2.02 5.97
CA PRO A 43 -3.95 1.58 7.25
C PRO A 43 -3.01 2.00 8.39
N ASN A 44 -3.59 2.44 9.52
CA ASN A 44 -2.82 2.80 10.71
C ASN A 44 -2.24 1.53 11.36
N PRO A 45 -1.01 1.56 11.90
CA PRO A 45 -0.42 0.39 12.55
C PRO A 45 -1.18 0.08 13.85
N HIS A 46 -1.96 -1.00 13.87
CA HIS A 46 -2.68 -1.46 15.05
C HIS A 46 -1.77 -2.41 15.84
N GLY A 47 -0.90 -1.87 16.70
CA GLY A 47 -0.04 -2.66 17.63
C GLY A 47 1.06 -3.53 16.98
N GLY A 48 1.04 -3.72 15.66
CA GLY A 48 2.06 -4.39 14.86
C GLY A 48 2.47 -3.53 13.67
N LYS A 49 3.75 -3.55 13.31
CA LYS A 49 4.28 -2.75 12.18
C LYS A 49 3.83 -3.27 10.82
N ASP A 50 3.35 -4.52 10.77
CA ASP A 50 3.04 -5.25 9.54
C ASP A 50 1.56 -5.19 9.17
N ILE A 51 1.33 -4.95 7.88
CA ILE A 51 0.01 -4.95 7.27
C ILE A 51 -0.32 -6.38 6.88
N GLY A 52 -1.49 -6.86 7.32
CA GLY A 52 -1.97 -8.19 6.95
C GLY A 52 -2.16 -8.35 5.44
N VAL A 53 -1.91 -9.56 4.95
CA VAL A 53 -2.16 -10.00 3.56
C VAL A 53 -3.53 -9.57 2.99
N PRO A 54 -4.67 -9.66 3.72
CA PRO A 54 -5.96 -9.24 3.16
C PRO A 54 -6.00 -7.75 2.80
N ILE A 55 -5.39 -6.89 3.60
CA ILE A 55 -5.37 -5.44 3.34
C ILE A 55 -4.47 -5.13 2.14
N ILE A 56 -3.30 -5.77 2.07
CA ILE A 56 -2.39 -5.64 0.92
C ILE A 56 -3.11 -6.04 -0.37
N LYS A 57 -3.86 -7.15 -0.35
CA LYS A 57 -4.62 -7.62 -1.52
C LYS A 57 -5.68 -6.62 -1.96
N THR A 58 -6.36 -5.96 -1.03
CA THR A 58 -7.32 -4.88 -1.33
C THR A 58 -6.62 -3.70 -1.99
N ILE A 59 -5.45 -3.30 -1.49
CA ILE A 59 -4.65 -2.20 -2.06
C ILE A 59 -4.18 -2.55 -3.47
N ILE A 60 -3.63 -3.75 -3.69
CA ILE A 60 -3.22 -4.23 -5.01
C ILE A 60 -4.39 -4.17 -6.00
N LYS A 61 -5.60 -4.58 -5.57
CA LYS A 61 -6.82 -4.51 -6.39
C LYS A 61 -7.19 -3.06 -6.72
N GLN A 62 -7.07 -2.13 -5.78
CA GLN A 62 -7.30 -0.70 -6.02
C GLN A 62 -6.29 -0.07 -6.97
N LEU A 63 -5.05 -0.57 -6.96
CA LEU A 63 -3.99 -0.16 -7.88
C LEU A 63 -4.15 -0.73 -9.29
N GLY A 64 -5.05 -1.70 -9.49
CA GLY A 64 -5.18 -2.42 -10.76
C GLY A 64 -3.96 -3.30 -11.08
N LEU A 65 -3.11 -3.59 -10.10
CA LEU A 65 -1.91 -4.41 -10.29
C LEU A 65 -2.20 -5.88 -10.05
N SER A 66 -1.41 -6.73 -10.69
CA SER A 66 -1.34 -8.15 -10.34
C SER A 66 -0.47 -8.36 -9.11
N ARG A 67 -0.61 -9.52 -8.45
CA ARG A 67 0.21 -9.87 -7.28
C ARG A 67 1.70 -9.91 -7.64
N ASP A 68 2.03 -10.52 -8.78
CA ASP A 68 3.39 -10.58 -9.31
C ASP A 68 3.96 -9.20 -9.60
N GLU A 69 3.20 -8.33 -10.29
CA GLU A 69 3.59 -6.93 -10.53
C GLU A 69 3.92 -6.22 -9.22
N PHE A 70 3.05 -6.36 -8.21
CA PHE A 70 3.29 -5.73 -6.92
C PHE A 70 4.52 -6.28 -6.19
N ILE A 71 4.82 -7.58 -6.34
CA ILE A 71 5.96 -8.22 -5.69
C ILE A 71 7.27 -7.82 -6.36
N ASN A 72 7.27 -7.60 -7.68
CA ASN A 72 8.44 -7.18 -8.47
C ASN A 72 8.75 -5.66 -8.43
N LEU A 73 7.89 -4.83 -7.82
CA LEU A 73 8.14 -3.40 -7.55
C LEU A 73 9.21 -3.12 -6.48
#